data_AF-A0A2D9Q443-F1
#
_entry.id   AF-A0A2D9Q443-F1
#
_cell.length_a   1.000
_cell.length_b   1.000
_cell.length_c   1.000
_cell.angle_alpha   90.00
_cell.angle_beta   90.00
_cell.angle_gamma   90.00
#
_symmetry.space_group_name_H-M   'P 1'
#
loop_
_entity.id
_entity.type
_entity.pdbx_description
1 polymer ?
#
loop_
_entity_poly.entity_id
_entity_poly.type
_entity_poly.pdbx_seq_one_letter_code
_entity_poly.pdbx_strand_id
1 'polypeptide(L)'
;MIPVALYGVDAEMCERFFEDLPGLVTDAYEDRSYIESLYAVQAEQSIEHISIADKWAERAPFAWPEDIVNEVEMVLRTTTYPDVSLLEHLMTLDGVDAQRISEWMHFSTNLFPIYSEKACQTLQKM
;
A
#
# COMPACT_ATOMS: atom_id res chain seq x y z
N MET A 1 11.12 -25.42 20.36
CA MET A 1 10.17 -25.03 21.43
C MET A 1 10.88 -23.98 22.29
N ILE A 2 10.47 -22.72 22.19
CA ILE A 2 11.03 -21.62 23.00
C ILE A 2 10.34 -21.71 24.37
N PRO A 3 11.05 -21.70 25.51
CA PRO A 3 10.44 -21.88 26.82
C PRO A 3 9.74 -20.59 27.29
N VAL A 4 8.56 -20.32 26.72
CA VAL A 4 7.77 -19.09 26.93
C VAL A 4 7.23 -18.98 28.37
N ALA A 5 7.09 -20.11 29.06
CA ALA A 5 6.63 -20.19 30.45
C ALA A 5 7.51 -19.42 31.46
N LEU A 6 8.80 -19.18 31.14
CA LEU A 6 9.72 -18.42 32.00
C LEU A 6 9.37 -16.91 32.08
N TYR A 7 8.53 -16.40 31.20
CA TYR A 7 8.14 -14.98 31.15
C TYR A 7 6.73 -14.72 31.67
N GLY A 8 6.10 -15.70 32.36
CA GLY A 8 4.72 -15.56 32.85
C GLY A 8 3.68 -15.58 31.72
N VAL A 9 4.08 -16.04 30.53
CA VAL A 9 3.21 -16.19 29.36
C VAL A 9 2.52 -17.55 29.47
N ASP A 10 1.20 -17.54 29.34
CA ASP A 10 0.37 -18.74 29.29
C ASP A 10 0.65 -19.48 27.98
N ALA A 11 1.46 -20.54 28.08
CA ALA A 11 1.91 -21.31 26.93
C ALA A 11 0.75 -22.02 26.21
N GLU A 12 -0.26 -22.51 26.95
CA GLU A 12 -1.44 -23.14 26.35
C GLU A 12 -2.27 -22.10 25.59
N MET A 13 -2.41 -20.90 26.13
CA MET A 13 -3.09 -19.80 25.45
C MET A 13 -2.34 -19.37 24.17
N CYS A 14 -1.00 -19.31 24.21
CA CYS A 14 -0.19 -19.01 23.02
C CYS A 14 -0.30 -20.10 21.96
N GLU A 15 -0.21 -21.38 22.33
CA GLU A 15 -0.34 -22.49 21.38
C GLU A 15 -1.71 -22.47 20.71
N ARG A 16 -2.79 -22.31 21.48
CA ARG A 16 -4.15 -22.14 20.93
C ARG A 16 -4.26 -20.93 20.01
N PHE A 17 -3.68 -19.79 20.40
CA PHE A 17 -3.64 -18.61 19.55
C PHE A 17 -2.96 -18.90 18.21
N PHE A 18 -1.82 -19.60 18.20
CA PHE A 18 -1.12 -19.95 16.95
C PHE A 18 -1.84 -21.02 16.12
N GLU A 19 -2.60 -21.93 16.73
CA GLU A 19 -3.47 -22.88 16.02
C GLU A 19 -4.67 -22.19 15.37
N ASP A 20 -5.27 -21.21 16.06
CA ASP A 20 -6.43 -20.46 15.58
C ASP A 20 -6.03 -19.33 14.61
N LEU A 21 -4.79 -18.84 14.68
CA LEU A 21 -4.27 -17.70 13.91
C LEU A 21 -4.52 -17.84 12.40
N PRO A 22 -4.21 -18.97 11.72
CA PRO A 22 -4.48 -19.13 10.29
C PRO A 22 -5.95 -18.94 9.94
N GLY A 23 -6.87 -19.40 10.81
CA GLY A 23 -8.32 -19.21 10.67
C GLY A 23 -8.76 -17.77 10.87
N LEU A 24 -8.12 -17.06 11.80
CA LEU A 24 -8.37 -15.65 12.09
C LEU A 24 -7.81 -14.70 11.01
N VAL A 25 -6.78 -15.12 10.28
CA VAL A 25 -6.19 -14.38 9.16
C VAL A 25 -6.54 -14.96 7.79
N THR A 26 -7.46 -15.93 7.70
CA THR A 26 -7.83 -16.52 6.40
C THR A 26 -8.41 -15.47 5.44
N ASP A 27 -9.16 -14.50 5.98
CA ASP A 27 -9.68 -13.34 5.25
C ASP A 27 -8.69 -12.15 5.19
N ALA A 28 -7.55 -12.20 5.88
CA ALA A 28 -6.52 -11.17 5.75
C ALA A 28 -5.82 -11.20 4.38
N TYR A 29 -6.00 -12.30 3.63
CA TYR A 29 -5.48 -12.52 2.28
C TYR A 29 -6.54 -12.29 1.18
N GLU A 30 -7.61 -11.52 1.45
CA GLU A 30 -8.64 -11.23 0.44
C GLU A 30 -8.08 -10.66 -0.87
N ASP A 31 -6.89 -10.03 -0.84
CA ASP A 31 -6.21 -9.58 -2.04
C ASP A 31 -4.76 -10.13 -2.12
N ARG A 32 -4.65 -11.37 -2.58
CA ARG A 32 -3.34 -11.98 -2.87
C ARG A 32 -2.55 -11.18 -3.92
N SER A 33 -3.24 -10.56 -4.87
CA SER A 33 -2.60 -9.72 -5.88
C SER A 33 -1.97 -8.48 -5.25
N TYR A 34 -2.64 -7.87 -4.25
CA TYR A 34 -2.11 -6.77 -3.47
C TYR A 34 -0.84 -7.17 -2.72
N ILE A 35 -0.87 -8.31 -2.03
CA ILE A 35 0.27 -8.79 -1.25
C ILE A 35 1.47 -9.11 -2.16
N GLU A 36 1.23 -9.77 -3.30
CA GLU A 36 2.27 -10.05 -4.29
C GLU A 36 2.86 -8.75 -4.87
N SER A 37 2.03 -7.74 -5.14
CA SER A 37 2.47 -6.42 -5.59
C SER A 37 3.28 -5.67 -4.53
N LEU A 38 2.89 -5.72 -3.25
CA LEU A 38 3.66 -5.14 -2.16
C LEU A 38 5.05 -5.76 -2.04
N TYR A 39 5.17 -7.07 -2.19
CA TYR A 39 6.46 -7.75 -2.16
C TYR A 39 7.31 -7.51 -3.41
N ALA A 40 6.70 -7.21 -4.56
CA ALA A 40 7.40 -6.89 -5.79
C ALA A 40 8.10 -5.52 -5.74
N VAL A 41 7.62 -4.61 -4.90
CA VAL A 41 8.23 -3.31 -4.62
C VAL A 41 9.45 -3.52 -3.70
N GLN A 42 10.61 -3.88 -4.27
CA GLN A 42 11.86 -4.00 -3.51
C GLN A 42 12.49 -2.62 -3.29
N ALA A 43 12.21 -2.04 -2.12
CA ALA A 43 12.97 -1.06 -1.30
C ALA A 43 13.71 0.15 -1.91
N GLU A 44 13.85 0.31 -3.23
CA GLU A 44 14.39 1.51 -3.87
C GLU A 44 13.29 2.15 -4.71
N GLN A 45 12.91 3.37 -4.34
CA GLN A 45 11.81 4.16 -4.94
C GLN A 45 12.07 4.39 -6.43
N SER A 46 11.68 3.42 -7.26
CA SER A 46 11.78 3.51 -8.71
C SER A 46 10.40 3.70 -9.31
N ILE A 47 10.36 4.29 -10.51
CA ILE A 47 9.13 4.42 -11.31
C ILE A 47 8.46 3.05 -11.58
N GLU A 48 9.20 1.94 -11.45
CA GLU A 48 8.66 0.58 -11.60
C GLU A 48 7.54 0.30 -10.59
N HIS A 49 7.55 0.95 -9.42
CA HIS A 49 6.50 0.84 -8.42
C HIS A 49 5.16 1.42 -8.91
N ILE A 50 5.19 2.48 -9.72
CA ILE A 50 3.98 3.05 -10.34
C ILE A 50 3.35 2.02 -11.28
N SER A 51 4.19 1.36 -12.09
CA SER A 51 3.74 0.28 -12.98
C SER A 51 3.14 -0.90 -12.21
N ILE A 52 3.76 -1.30 -11.10
CA ILE A 52 3.24 -2.38 -10.22
C ILE A 52 1.89 -1.98 -9.61
N ALA A 53 1.78 -0.76 -9.11
CA ALA A 53 0.54 -0.22 -8.53
C ALA A 53 -0.58 -0.12 -9.58
N ASP A 54 -0.29 0.41 -10.77
CA ASP A 54 -1.24 0.48 -11.87
C ASP A 54 -1.68 -0.91 -12.32
N LYS A 55 -0.75 -1.86 -12.42
CA LYS A 55 -1.08 -3.25 -12.76
C LYS A 55 -1.96 -3.92 -11.72
N TRP A 56 -1.69 -3.69 -10.43
CA TRP A 56 -2.55 -4.16 -9.35
C TRP A 56 -3.95 -3.54 -9.43
N ALA A 57 -4.04 -2.25 -9.74
CA ALA A 57 -5.31 -1.53 -9.92
C ALA A 57 -6.00 -1.82 -11.27
N GLU A 58 -5.49 -2.77 -12.06
CA GLU A 58 -5.98 -3.12 -13.40
C GLU A 58 -6.03 -1.92 -14.37
N ARG A 59 -5.13 -0.93 -14.19
CA ARG A 59 -5.04 0.26 -15.03
C ARG A 59 -3.91 0.15 -16.05
N ALA A 60 -4.09 0.85 -17.18
CA ALA A 60 -3.04 0.99 -18.18
C ALA A 60 -1.90 1.86 -17.61
N PRO A 61 -0.64 1.39 -17.65
CA PRO A 61 0.51 2.19 -17.23
C PRO A 61 0.63 3.48 -18.05
N PHE A 62 1.09 4.55 -17.41
CA PHE A 62 1.39 5.79 -18.12
C PHE A 62 2.67 5.67 -18.95
N ALA A 63 2.61 6.17 -20.19
CA ALA A 63 3.76 6.35 -21.08
C ALA A 63 4.07 7.85 -21.20
N TRP A 64 4.48 8.46 -20.09
CA TRP A 64 4.86 9.86 -20.06
C TRP A 64 6.26 10.09 -20.63
N PRO A 65 6.56 11.31 -21.12
CA PRO A 65 7.92 11.68 -21.47
C PRO A 65 8.81 11.73 -20.21
N GLU A 66 10.12 11.59 -20.40
CA GLU A 66 11.11 11.40 -19.33
C GLU A 66 11.15 12.54 -18.30
N ASP A 67 10.89 13.78 -18.73
CA ASP A 67 10.80 14.96 -17.87
C ASP A 67 9.65 14.86 -16.86
N ILE A 68 8.46 14.48 -17.34
CA ILE A 68 7.28 14.26 -16.48
C ILE A 68 7.52 13.07 -15.53
N VAL A 69 8.11 11.98 -16.03
CA VAL A 69 8.44 10.81 -15.19
C VAL A 69 9.34 11.19 -14.02
N ASN A 70 10.39 11.97 -14.28
CA ASN A 70 11.31 12.45 -13.25
C ASN A 70 10.63 13.38 -12.24
N GLU A 71 9.71 14.24 -12.69
CA GLU A 71 8.93 15.11 -11.82
C GLU A 71 8.01 14.32 -10.89
N VAL A 72 7.27 13.34 -11.44
CA VAL A 72 6.42 12.46 -10.62
C VAL A 72 7.25 11.72 -9.59
N GLU A 73 8.39 11.13 -9.98
CA GLU A 73 9.27 10.42 -9.05
C GLU A 73 9.76 11.34 -7.91
N MET A 74 10.16 12.58 -8.25
CA MET A 74 10.60 13.57 -7.27
C MET A 74 9.48 13.89 -6.27
N VAL A 75 8.26 14.13 -6.76
CA VAL A 75 7.11 14.41 -5.90
C VAL A 75 6.82 13.24 -4.97
N LEU A 76 6.79 12.00 -5.47
CA LEU A 76 6.51 10.82 -4.65
C LEU A 76 7.58 10.59 -3.57
N ARG A 77 8.85 10.90 -3.86
CA ARG A 77 9.97 10.79 -2.89
C ARG A 77 9.95 11.89 -1.83
N THR A 78 9.52 13.10 -2.18
CA THR A 78 9.57 14.27 -1.29
C THR A 78 8.31 14.43 -0.45
N THR A 79 7.17 13.90 -0.90
CA THR A 79 5.89 14.01 -0.17
C THR A 79 5.95 13.19 1.13
N THR A 80 5.60 13.83 2.25
CA THR A 80 5.59 13.19 3.57
C THR A 80 4.19 13.20 4.17
N TYR A 81 3.65 12.04 4.52
CA TYR A 81 2.34 11.97 5.17
C TYR A 81 2.35 12.71 6.53
N PRO A 82 1.34 13.54 6.85
CA PRO A 82 0.11 13.82 6.09
C PRO A 82 0.16 15.06 5.18
N ASP A 83 1.32 15.71 5.00
CA ASP A 83 1.46 16.86 4.09
C ASP A 83 1.50 16.39 2.62
N VAL A 84 0.41 16.68 1.91
CA VAL A 84 0.15 16.22 0.53
C VAL A 84 0.16 17.37 -0.48
N SER A 85 0.68 18.54 -0.11
CA SER A 85 0.66 19.75 -0.96
C SER A 85 1.26 19.52 -2.36
N LEU A 86 2.33 18.74 -2.47
CA LEU A 86 2.98 18.42 -3.75
C LEU A 86 2.12 17.49 -4.65
N LEU A 87 1.16 16.76 -4.08
CA LEU A 87 0.28 15.85 -4.83
C LEU A 87 -0.78 16.61 -5.64
N GLU A 88 -1.12 17.85 -5.23
CA GLU A 88 -2.07 18.70 -5.97
C GLU A 88 -1.57 18.99 -7.38
N HIS A 89 -0.24 19.08 -7.58
CA HIS A 89 0.34 19.26 -8.89
C HIS A 89 0.12 18.03 -9.80
N LEU A 90 0.25 16.82 -9.25
CA LEU A 90 0.05 15.59 -10.01
C LEU A 90 -1.38 15.44 -10.54
N MET A 91 -2.37 15.98 -9.80
CA MET A 91 -3.77 15.99 -10.23
C MET A 91 -4.04 16.91 -11.44
N THR A 92 -3.06 17.73 -11.86
CA THR A 92 -3.18 18.53 -13.09
C THR A 92 -2.82 17.74 -14.34
N LEU A 93 -2.22 16.55 -14.19
CA LEU A 93 -1.87 15.67 -15.30
C LEU A 93 -3.12 14.96 -15.83
N ASP A 94 -3.23 14.86 -17.16
CA ASP A 94 -4.36 14.20 -17.81
C ASP A 94 -4.46 12.71 -17.40
N GLY A 95 -5.64 12.32 -16.91
CA GLY A 95 -5.94 10.94 -16.51
C GLY A 95 -5.41 10.52 -15.13
N VAL A 96 -4.85 11.47 -14.36
CA VAL A 96 -4.41 11.25 -12.97
C VAL A 96 -5.49 11.75 -12.00
N ASP A 97 -5.88 10.90 -11.05
CA ASP A 97 -6.84 11.23 -10.00
C ASP A 97 -6.26 10.95 -8.60
N ALA A 98 -6.99 11.39 -7.57
CA ALA A 98 -6.57 11.27 -6.19
C ALA A 98 -6.46 9.81 -5.72
N GLN A 99 -7.32 8.91 -6.23
CA GLN A 99 -7.28 7.50 -5.88
C GLN A 99 -5.99 6.86 -6.42
N ARG A 100 -5.65 7.14 -7.67
CA ARG A 100 -4.45 6.63 -8.33
C ARG A 100 -3.16 7.12 -7.68
N ILE A 101 -3.10 8.40 -7.32
CA ILE A 101 -1.97 8.96 -6.55
C ILE A 101 -1.87 8.27 -5.18
N SER A 102 -3.00 8.06 -4.50
CA SER A 102 -3.04 7.36 -3.21
C SER A 102 -2.50 5.94 -3.30
N GLU A 103 -2.84 5.20 -4.36
CA GLU A 103 -2.31 3.87 -4.62
C GLU A 103 -0.80 3.90 -4.91
N TRP A 104 -0.31 4.84 -5.74
CA TRP A 104 1.12 5.00 -5.99
C TRP A 104 1.90 5.29 -4.71
N MET A 105 1.41 6.21 -3.88
CA MET A 105 2.04 6.55 -2.60
C MET A 105 2.01 5.37 -1.62
N HIS A 106 0.92 4.61 -1.61
CA HIS A 106 0.80 3.41 -0.81
C HIS A 106 1.87 2.38 -1.17
N PHE A 107 1.99 2.02 -2.45
CA PHE A 107 3.01 1.06 -2.89
C PHE A 107 4.44 1.62 -2.77
N SER A 108 4.65 2.92 -2.97
CA SER A 108 5.99 3.53 -2.94
C SER A 108 6.55 3.72 -1.53
N THR A 109 5.69 3.91 -0.53
CA THR A 109 6.11 4.30 0.82
C THR A 109 5.53 3.45 1.95
N ASN A 110 4.47 2.68 1.69
CA ASN A 110 3.67 1.96 2.69
C ASN A 110 3.08 2.84 3.82
N LEU A 111 3.14 4.18 3.69
CA LEU A 111 2.71 5.13 4.72
C LEU A 111 1.32 5.73 4.46
N PHE A 112 0.83 5.66 3.23
CA PHE A 112 -0.43 6.27 2.82
C PHE A 112 -1.52 5.20 2.74
N PRO A 113 -2.75 5.47 3.21
CA PRO A 113 -3.88 4.55 3.00
C PRO A 113 -4.31 4.57 1.52
N ILE A 114 -4.96 3.48 1.08
CA ILE A 114 -5.61 3.40 -0.23
C ILE A 114 -7.01 4.01 -0.12
N TYR A 115 -7.21 5.19 -0.71
CA TYR A 115 -8.51 5.87 -0.78
C TYR A 115 -9.33 5.33 -1.96
N SER A 116 -9.88 4.13 -1.80
CA SER A 116 -10.88 3.57 -2.72
C SER A 116 -12.29 4.04 -2.38
N GLU A 117 -13.21 3.94 -3.34
CA GLU A 117 -14.64 4.22 -3.10
C GLU A 117 -15.19 3.41 -1.90
N LYS A 118 -14.81 2.12 -1.81
CA LYS A 118 -15.17 1.24 -0.69
C LYS A 118 -14.61 1.74 0.65
N ALA A 119 -13.37 2.24 0.68
CA ALA A 119 -12.76 2.81 1.88
C ALA A 119 -13.49 4.08 2.32
N CYS A 120 -13.81 4.98 1.38
CA CYS A 120 -14.58 6.19 1.63
C CYS A 120 -16.00 5.89 2.14
N GLN A 121 -16.71 4.93 1.52
CA GLN A 121 -18.03 4.49 1.98
C GLN A 121 -17.98 3.88 3.39
N THR A 122 -16.86 3.25 3.76
CA THR A 122 -16.67 2.69 5.11
C THR A 122 -16.46 3.80 6.15
N LEU A 123 -15.66 4.82 5.82
CA LEU A 123 -15.46 5.99 6.68
C LEU A 123 -16.76 6.77 6.92
N GLN A 124 -17.67 6.82 5.94
CA GLN A 124 -18.98 7.46 6.10
C GLN A 124 -19.95 6.69 7.00
N LYS A 125 -19.69 5.41 7.25
CA LYS A 125 -20.49 4.56 8.15
C LYS A 125 -20.00 4.59 9.60
N MET A 126 -18.85 5.24 9.86
CA MET A 126 -18.30 5.48 11.19
C MET A 126 -18.81 6.82 11.73
#